data_AF-A0A3Q8VG03-F1
#
_entry.id   AF-A0A3Q8VG03-F1
#
_cell.length_a   1.000
_cell.length_b   1.000
_cell.length_c   1.000
_cell.angle_alpha   90.00
_cell.angle_beta   90.00
_cell.angle_gamma   90.00
#
_symmetry.space_group_name_H-M   'P 1'
#
loop_
_entity.id
_entity.type
_entity.pdbx_description
1 polymer ?
#
loop_
_entity_poly.entity_id
_entity_poly.type
_entity_poly.pdbx_seq_one_letter_code
_entity_poly.pdbx_strand_id
1 'polypeptide(L)'
;MFMRRANRLVNTGCLSALVVLTVVLGIVASWLWYRHWHDEKVNSERKEKSLASILEQAEATAHETARALDTGGAADADALTGVIWQHSRAPVITYSPSRREFTAMVAKSAQYDRDVVLPGGGAVQVTRCFVFIYTQHPGGTWASKVSERSDDVCRPSTRIGNRVRLALTRFANLNDEDLTGAGVQNALDPTGRRFIDVKNVARAGDMVTASVLVSSTERAVGQCYRLTRPVADGDQRAVAAVPALSC
;
A
#
# COMPACT_ATOMS: atom_id res chain seq x y z
N MET A 1 11.58 80.10 -21.21
CA MET A 1 10.46 79.63 -20.35
C MET A 1 9.73 78.38 -20.89
N PHE A 2 10.30 77.61 -21.84
CA PHE A 2 9.68 76.38 -22.38
C PHE A 2 10.20 75.07 -21.77
N MET A 3 11.43 75.04 -21.23
CA MET A 3 12.00 73.83 -20.60
C MET A 3 11.31 73.42 -19.27
N ARG A 4 10.76 74.39 -18.51
CA ARG A 4 10.07 74.11 -17.23
C ARG A 4 8.73 73.39 -17.40
N ARG A 5 8.05 73.53 -18.56
CA ARG A 5 6.78 72.84 -18.88
C ARG A 5 7.01 71.43 -19.42
N ALA A 6 8.03 71.23 -20.25
CA ALA A 6 8.38 69.91 -20.80
C ALA A 6 8.81 68.93 -19.69
N ASN A 7 9.67 69.35 -18.75
CA ASN A 7 10.05 68.51 -17.60
C ASN A 7 8.87 68.18 -16.67
N ARG A 8 7.86 69.05 -16.58
CA ARG A 8 6.67 68.82 -15.75
C ARG A 8 5.73 67.78 -16.37
N LEU A 9 5.57 67.80 -17.69
CA LEU A 9 4.79 66.79 -18.44
C LEU A 9 5.48 65.42 -18.43
N VAL A 10 6.80 65.37 -18.61
CA VAL A 10 7.58 64.11 -18.53
C VAL A 10 7.56 63.53 -17.11
N ASN A 11 7.71 64.36 -16.07
CA ASN A 11 7.58 63.90 -14.68
C ASN A 11 6.17 63.40 -14.36
N THR A 12 5.13 64.07 -14.87
CA THR A 12 3.74 63.66 -14.61
C THR A 12 3.44 62.35 -15.33
N GLY A 13 3.86 62.18 -16.59
CA GLY A 13 3.68 60.93 -17.33
C GLY A 13 4.47 59.75 -16.73
N CYS A 14 5.70 59.98 -16.28
CA CYS A 14 6.50 58.97 -15.58
C CYS A 14 5.87 58.56 -14.24
N LEU A 15 5.37 59.53 -13.46
CA LEU A 15 4.68 59.27 -12.21
C LEU A 15 3.39 58.49 -12.44
N SER A 16 2.59 58.85 -13.45
CA SER A 16 1.39 58.11 -13.85
C SER A 16 1.70 56.67 -14.22
N ALA A 17 2.75 56.44 -15.04
CA ALA A 17 3.16 55.11 -15.45
C ALA A 17 3.62 54.25 -14.25
N LEU A 18 4.38 54.84 -13.31
CA LEU A 18 4.80 54.17 -12.08
C LEU A 18 3.60 53.83 -11.17
N VAL A 19 2.61 54.72 -11.07
CA VAL A 19 1.39 54.44 -10.30
C VAL A 19 0.60 53.30 -10.94
N VAL A 20 0.41 53.31 -12.25
CA VAL A 20 -0.26 52.22 -12.96
C VAL A 20 0.50 50.90 -12.80
N LEU A 21 1.83 50.93 -12.95
CA LEU A 21 2.66 49.74 -12.80
C LEU A 21 2.59 49.16 -11.37
N THR A 22 2.66 50.01 -10.35
CA THR A 22 2.57 49.57 -8.95
C THR A 22 1.19 49.01 -8.62
N VAL A 23 0.11 49.61 -9.14
CA VAL A 23 -1.25 49.08 -9.01
C VAL A 23 -1.36 47.71 -9.68
N VAL A 24 -0.89 47.57 -10.92
CA VAL A 24 -0.93 46.29 -11.65
C VAL A 24 -0.11 45.21 -10.91
N LEU A 25 1.11 45.54 -10.49
CA LEU A 25 1.96 44.60 -9.73
C LEU A 25 1.33 44.22 -8.39
N GLY A 26 0.70 45.17 -7.70
CA GLY A 26 -0.03 44.93 -6.45
C GLY A 26 -1.22 43.97 -6.65
N ILE A 27 -1.99 44.16 -7.72
CA ILE A 27 -3.09 43.26 -8.09
C ILE A 27 -2.56 41.86 -8.39
N VAL A 28 -1.51 41.74 -9.20
CA VAL A 28 -0.92 40.44 -9.55
C VAL A 28 -0.36 39.74 -8.31
N ALA A 29 0.37 40.46 -7.44
CA ALA A 29 0.92 39.90 -6.21
C ALA A 29 -0.20 39.45 -5.24
N SER A 30 -1.25 40.27 -5.07
CA SER A 30 -2.40 39.92 -4.24
C SER A 30 -3.14 38.69 -4.78
N TRP A 31 -3.28 38.60 -6.10
CA TRP A 31 -3.93 37.47 -6.75
C TRP A 31 -3.10 36.18 -6.61
N LEU A 32 -1.78 36.25 -6.84
CA LEU A 32 -0.87 35.12 -6.67
C LEU A 32 -0.85 34.63 -5.21
N TRP A 33 -0.82 35.55 -4.25
CA TRP A 33 -0.89 35.22 -2.82
C TRP A 33 -2.21 34.54 -2.47
N TYR A 34 -3.34 35.09 -2.89
CA TYR A 34 -4.66 34.51 -2.66
C TYR A 34 -4.77 33.10 -3.25
N ARG A 35 -4.33 32.92 -4.51
CA ARG A 35 -4.29 31.62 -5.19
C ARG A 35 -3.43 30.61 -4.44
N HIS A 36 -2.21 30.99 -4.05
CA HIS A 36 -1.31 30.10 -3.33
C HIS A 36 -1.92 29.62 -2.01
N TRP A 37 -2.47 30.55 -1.21
CA TRP A 37 -3.14 30.22 0.04
C TRP A 37 -4.39 29.35 -0.16
N HIS A 38 -5.22 29.69 -1.15
CA HIS A 38 -6.45 28.95 -1.46
C HIS A 38 -6.14 27.52 -1.93
N ASP A 39 -5.18 27.35 -2.83
CA ASP A 39 -4.78 26.05 -3.34
C ASP A 39 -4.17 25.19 -2.22
N GLU A 40 -3.35 25.76 -1.34
CA GLU A 40 -2.82 25.03 -0.18
C GLU A 40 -3.95 24.53 0.73
N LYS A 41 -4.91 25.40 1.05
CA LYS A 41 -6.07 25.04 1.88
C LYS A 41 -6.91 23.93 1.24
N VAL A 42 -7.31 24.10 -0.02
CA VAL A 42 -8.11 23.10 -0.75
C VAL A 42 -7.37 21.77 -0.87
N ASN A 43 -6.06 21.80 -1.14
CA ASN A 43 -5.25 20.59 -1.20
C ASN A 43 -5.15 19.88 0.16
N SER A 44 -5.06 20.64 1.26
CA SER A 44 -5.08 20.07 2.61
C SER A 44 -6.42 19.39 2.89
N GLU A 45 -7.54 20.05 2.59
CA GLU A 45 -8.88 19.48 2.78
C GLU A 45 -9.08 18.21 1.92
N ARG A 46 -8.65 18.22 0.65
CA ARG A 46 -8.71 17.03 -0.22
C ARG A 46 -7.86 15.88 0.33
N LYS A 47 -6.64 16.20 0.77
CA LYS A 47 -5.73 15.22 1.39
C LYS A 47 -6.36 14.62 2.65
N GLU A 48 -6.90 15.44 3.54
CA GLU A 48 -7.57 14.99 4.78
C GLU A 48 -8.78 14.11 4.46
N LYS A 49 -9.61 14.49 3.48
CA LYS A 49 -10.75 13.68 3.04
C LYS A 49 -10.30 12.31 2.50
N SER A 50 -9.24 12.27 1.70
CA SER A 50 -8.67 11.01 1.22
C SER A 50 -8.08 10.16 2.36
N LEU A 51 -7.45 10.79 3.37
CA LEU A 51 -6.96 10.11 4.56
C LEU A 51 -8.10 9.53 5.43
N ALA A 52 -9.17 10.31 5.64
CA ALA A 52 -10.35 9.83 6.35
C ALA A 52 -10.99 8.64 5.61
N SER A 53 -11.08 8.72 4.28
CA SER A 53 -11.63 7.65 3.46
C SER A 53 -10.83 6.34 3.56
N ILE A 54 -9.49 6.39 3.53
CA ILE A 54 -8.69 5.16 3.69
C ILE A 54 -8.76 4.58 5.10
N LEU A 55 -8.91 5.42 6.13
CA LEU A 55 -9.11 4.97 7.51
C LEU A 55 -10.46 4.26 7.65
N GLU A 56 -11.54 4.89 7.17
CA GLU A 56 -12.88 4.30 7.16
C GLU A 56 -12.90 2.97 6.40
N GLN A 57 -12.25 2.91 5.23
CA GLN A 57 -12.08 1.65 4.50
C GLN A 57 -11.26 0.62 5.27
N ALA A 58 -10.23 1.02 6.01
CA ALA A 58 -9.44 0.10 6.84
C ALA A 58 -10.29 -0.47 7.99
N GLU A 59 -11.07 0.36 8.67
CA GLU A 59 -12.00 -0.04 9.72
C GLU A 59 -13.08 -0.99 9.20
N ALA A 60 -13.70 -0.64 8.07
CA ALA A 60 -14.69 -1.50 7.43
C ALA A 60 -14.11 -2.88 7.04
N THR A 61 -12.92 -2.90 6.41
CA THR A 61 -12.21 -4.14 6.09
C THR A 61 -11.92 -4.99 7.34
N ALA A 62 -11.48 -4.36 8.43
CA ALA A 62 -11.16 -5.05 9.67
C ALA A 62 -12.42 -5.66 10.30
N HIS A 63 -13.51 -4.90 10.34
CA HIS A 63 -14.78 -5.39 10.87
C HIS A 63 -15.36 -6.53 10.03
N GLU A 64 -15.30 -6.42 8.70
CA GLU A 64 -15.72 -7.48 7.80
C GLU A 64 -14.88 -8.76 7.99
N THR A 65 -13.57 -8.60 8.13
CA THR A 65 -12.66 -9.73 8.38
C THR A 65 -12.96 -10.41 9.73
N ALA A 66 -13.22 -9.64 10.79
CA ALA A 66 -13.63 -10.20 12.08
C ALA A 66 -14.94 -11.01 11.97
N ARG A 67 -15.93 -10.49 11.25
CA ARG A 67 -17.17 -11.21 10.98
C ARG A 67 -16.95 -12.49 10.19
N ALA A 68 -16.06 -12.45 9.19
CA ALA A 68 -15.69 -13.65 8.44
C ALA A 68 -15.04 -14.71 9.36
N LEU A 69 -14.18 -14.29 10.30
CA LEU A 69 -13.58 -15.17 11.29
C LEU A 69 -14.62 -15.76 12.27
N ASP A 70 -15.65 -15.01 12.65
CA ASP A 70 -16.77 -15.50 13.47
C ASP A 70 -17.56 -16.62 12.75
N THR A 71 -17.81 -16.43 11.46
CA THR A 71 -18.64 -17.36 10.66
C THR A 71 -17.87 -18.54 10.05
N GLY A 72 -16.55 -18.41 9.90
CA GLY A 72 -15.72 -19.33 9.13
C GLY A 72 -15.52 -20.71 9.78
N GLY A 73 -15.83 -20.86 11.07
CA GLY A 73 -15.72 -22.13 11.82
C GLY A 73 -14.31 -22.71 11.94
N ALA A 74 -13.31 -22.08 11.32
CA ALA A 74 -11.91 -22.48 11.36
C ALA A 74 -11.35 -22.24 12.77
N ALA A 75 -10.78 -23.28 13.38
CA ALA A 75 -10.05 -23.18 14.64
C ALA A 75 -8.53 -23.24 14.45
N ASP A 76 -8.10 -23.80 13.32
CA ASP A 76 -6.68 -23.91 12.98
C ASP A 76 -6.10 -22.56 12.57
N ALA A 77 -4.88 -22.28 13.03
CA ALA A 77 -4.28 -20.97 12.91
C ALA A 77 -3.78 -20.65 11.48
N ASP A 78 -3.44 -21.67 10.68
CA ASP A 78 -3.17 -21.50 9.24
C ASP A 78 -4.46 -21.17 8.49
N ALA A 79 -5.56 -21.85 8.80
CA ALA A 79 -6.85 -21.57 8.19
C ALA A 79 -7.35 -20.14 8.52
N LEU A 80 -7.21 -19.72 9.78
CA LEU A 80 -7.53 -18.35 10.21
C LEU A 80 -6.65 -17.30 9.53
N THR A 81 -5.36 -17.58 9.35
CA THR A 81 -4.44 -16.74 8.58
C THR A 81 -4.92 -16.57 7.13
N GLY A 82 -5.41 -17.64 6.51
CA GLY A 82 -6.01 -17.62 5.18
C GLY A 82 -7.25 -16.73 5.10
N VAL A 83 -8.16 -16.81 6.08
CA VAL A 83 -9.36 -15.95 6.14
C VAL A 83 -8.98 -14.48 6.30
N ILE A 84 -8.03 -14.16 7.20
CA ILE A 84 -7.52 -12.79 7.36
C ILE A 84 -6.97 -12.27 6.04
N TRP A 85 -6.14 -13.06 5.36
CA TRP A 85 -5.58 -12.69 4.06
C TRP A 85 -6.65 -12.47 2.99
N GLN A 86 -7.64 -13.36 2.91
CA GLN A 86 -8.70 -13.31 1.90
C GLN A 86 -9.51 -12.02 1.98
N HIS A 87 -9.91 -11.60 3.19
CA HIS A 87 -10.76 -10.45 3.40
C HIS A 87 -9.99 -9.13 3.53
N SER A 88 -8.82 -9.14 4.18
CA SER A 88 -8.07 -7.91 4.42
C SER A 88 -7.00 -7.60 3.38
N ARG A 89 -6.55 -8.63 2.63
CA ARG A 89 -5.34 -8.59 1.79
C ARG A 89 -4.10 -8.09 2.55
N ALA A 90 -4.13 -8.16 3.87
CA ALA A 90 -3.02 -7.83 4.74
C ALA A 90 -2.30 -9.13 5.13
N PRO A 91 -0.99 -9.26 4.86
CA PRO A 91 -0.25 -10.39 5.38
C PRO A 91 -0.25 -10.34 6.91
N VAL A 92 -0.55 -11.48 7.52
CA VAL A 92 -0.34 -11.72 8.96
C VAL A 92 1.17 -11.73 9.18
N ILE A 93 1.66 -10.94 10.12
CA ILE A 93 3.10 -10.85 10.45
C ILE A 93 3.40 -11.60 11.74
N THR A 94 2.46 -11.62 12.68
CA THR A 94 2.63 -12.33 13.95
C THR A 94 1.32 -12.98 14.39
N TYR A 95 1.47 -14.13 15.04
CA TYR A 95 0.41 -14.80 15.79
C TYR A 95 0.90 -15.05 17.22
N SER A 96 0.09 -14.68 18.21
CA SER A 96 0.35 -14.92 19.63
C SER A 96 -0.62 -15.99 20.15
N PRO A 97 -0.19 -17.25 20.32
CA PRO A 97 -1.06 -18.32 20.80
C PRO A 97 -1.61 -18.05 22.21
N SER A 98 -0.82 -17.41 23.07
CA SER A 98 -1.23 -17.08 24.44
C SER A 98 -2.34 -16.04 24.52
N ARG A 99 -2.39 -15.11 23.55
CA ARG A 99 -3.44 -14.09 23.44
C ARG A 99 -4.52 -14.44 22.42
N ARG A 100 -4.34 -15.53 21.67
CA ARG A 100 -5.15 -15.88 20.48
C ARG A 100 -5.34 -14.69 19.55
N GLU A 101 -4.22 -14.04 19.25
CA GLU A 101 -4.19 -12.75 18.57
C GLU A 101 -3.37 -12.82 17.29
N PHE A 102 -3.93 -12.32 16.19
CA PHE A 102 -3.27 -12.15 14.91
C PHE A 102 -2.99 -10.67 14.67
N THR A 103 -1.76 -10.34 14.25
CA THR A 103 -1.41 -9.00 13.78
C THR A 103 -1.14 -9.06 12.29
N ALA A 104 -1.91 -8.31 11.50
CA ALA A 104 -1.72 -8.14 10.06
C ALA A 104 -1.41 -6.68 9.73
N MET A 105 -0.60 -6.44 8.70
CA MET A 105 -0.15 -5.10 8.34
C MET A 105 -0.22 -4.85 6.85
N VAL A 106 -0.83 -3.74 6.43
CA VAL A 106 -0.95 -3.37 5.02
C VAL A 106 -0.77 -1.87 4.81
N ALA A 107 -0.12 -1.50 3.71
CA ALA A 107 -0.14 -0.13 3.24
C ALA A 107 -1.41 0.07 2.37
N LYS A 108 -2.28 1.01 2.75
CA LYS A 108 -3.40 1.47 1.91
C LYS A 108 -3.06 2.83 1.32
N SER A 109 -3.59 3.10 0.13
CA SER A 109 -3.37 4.37 -0.55
C SER A 109 -4.65 4.90 -1.17
N ALA A 110 -4.81 6.21 -1.16
CA ALA A 110 -5.85 6.92 -1.92
C ALA A 110 -5.22 8.01 -2.79
N GLN A 111 -5.86 8.29 -3.92
CA GLN A 111 -5.47 9.41 -4.77
C GLN A 111 -6.33 10.63 -4.45
N TYR A 112 -5.78 11.82 -4.65
CA TYR A 112 -6.52 13.07 -4.68
C TYR A 112 -5.89 14.00 -5.72
N ASP A 113 -6.72 14.79 -6.39
CA ASP A 113 -6.22 15.76 -7.36
C ASP A 113 -5.71 17.00 -6.66
N ARG A 114 -4.44 17.33 -6.91
CA ARG A 114 -3.79 18.50 -6.37
C ARG A 114 -3.92 19.68 -7.33
N ASP A 115 -4.47 20.78 -6.85
CA ASP A 115 -4.52 22.05 -7.57
C ASP A 115 -3.19 22.81 -7.38
N VAL A 116 -2.63 23.40 -8.45
CA VAL A 116 -1.41 24.23 -8.39
C VAL A 116 -1.46 25.34 -9.42
N VAL A 117 -0.82 26.47 -9.08
CA VAL A 117 -0.79 27.72 -9.87
C VAL A 117 0.00 27.60 -11.18
N LEU A 118 0.97 26.68 -11.27
CA LEU A 118 1.78 26.42 -12.47
C LEU A 118 1.31 25.14 -13.18
N PRO A 119 1.50 25.00 -14.50
CA PRO A 119 1.25 23.72 -15.19
C PRO A 119 2.04 22.59 -14.50
N GLY A 120 1.32 21.58 -14.00
CA GLY A 120 1.89 20.52 -13.16
C GLY A 120 0.97 19.95 -12.06
N GLY A 121 -0.28 20.43 -11.96
CA GLY A 121 -1.30 19.78 -11.11
C GLY A 121 -1.68 18.39 -11.63
N GLY A 122 -2.21 17.56 -10.74
CA GLY A 122 -2.60 16.19 -11.09
C GLY A 122 -2.85 15.30 -9.89
N ALA A 123 -3.15 14.03 -10.18
CA ALA A 123 -3.41 13.01 -9.17
C ALA A 123 -2.17 12.76 -8.32
N VAL A 124 -2.31 12.98 -7.01
CA VAL A 124 -1.30 12.69 -5.99
C VAL A 124 -1.79 11.54 -5.12
N GLN A 125 -0.91 10.61 -4.80
CA GLN A 125 -1.23 9.48 -3.92
C GLN A 125 -0.80 9.79 -2.48
N VAL A 126 -1.70 9.55 -1.52
CA VAL A 126 -1.36 9.39 -0.12
C VAL A 126 -1.33 7.92 0.23
N THR A 127 -0.31 7.51 0.97
CA THR A 127 -0.17 6.15 1.51
C THR A 127 -0.14 6.22 3.02
N ARG A 128 -0.75 5.23 3.67
CA ARG A 128 -0.69 5.00 5.11
C ARG A 128 -0.54 3.52 5.43
N CYS A 129 0.21 3.24 6.50
CA CYS A 129 0.32 1.90 7.05
C CYS A 129 -0.79 1.67 8.08
N PHE A 130 -1.55 0.59 7.90
CA PHE A 130 -2.56 0.14 8.85
C PHE A 130 -2.14 -1.19 9.47
N VAL A 131 -2.25 -1.27 10.79
CA VAL A 131 -2.07 -2.50 11.56
C VAL A 131 -3.43 -2.96 12.04
N PHE A 132 -3.82 -4.16 11.61
CA PHE A 132 -5.00 -4.86 12.05
C PHE A 132 -4.63 -5.86 13.14
N ILE A 133 -5.35 -5.81 14.25
CA ILE A 133 -5.23 -6.78 15.34
C ILE A 133 -6.56 -7.51 15.43
N TYR A 134 -6.53 -8.84 15.30
CA TYR A 134 -7.69 -9.70 15.46
C TYR A 134 -7.50 -10.58 16.70
N THR A 135 -8.37 -10.42 17.68
CA THR A 135 -8.26 -11.14 18.97
C THR A 135 -9.49 -12.02 19.17
N GLN A 136 -9.28 -13.30 19.44
CA GLN A 136 -10.36 -14.22 19.79
C GLN A 136 -10.67 -14.15 21.29
N HIS A 137 -11.91 -13.83 21.63
CA HIS A 137 -12.36 -13.77 23.02
C HIS A 137 -12.82 -15.14 23.54
N PRO A 138 -12.83 -15.34 24.88
CA PRO A 138 -13.50 -16.47 25.50
C PRO A 138 -14.98 -16.49 25.07
N GLY A 139 -15.40 -17.55 24.39
CA GLY A 139 -16.72 -17.64 23.73
C GLY A 139 -16.66 -17.71 22.20
N GLY A 140 -15.47 -17.55 21.61
CA GLY A 140 -15.24 -17.77 20.18
C GLY A 140 -15.46 -16.54 19.29
N THR A 141 -15.92 -15.43 19.85
CA THR A 141 -16.14 -14.17 19.12
C THR A 141 -14.83 -13.43 18.85
N TRP A 142 -14.70 -12.88 17.65
CA TRP A 142 -13.54 -12.12 17.20
C TRP A 142 -13.76 -10.61 17.36
N ALA A 143 -12.73 -9.91 17.83
CA ALA A 143 -12.69 -8.46 17.81
C ALA A 143 -11.57 -7.98 16.88
N SER A 144 -11.82 -6.87 16.18
CA SER A 144 -10.83 -6.20 15.35
C SER A 144 -10.44 -4.85 15.95
N LYS A 145 -9.16 -4.51 15.90
CA LYS A 145 -8.64 -3.16 16.16
C LYS A 145 -7.79 -2.69 14.99
N VAL A 146 -7.99 -1.44 14.57
CA VAL A 146 -7.18 -0.78 13.54
C VAL A 146 -6.32 0.29 14.19
N SER A 147 -5.07 0.39 13.76
CA SER A 147 -4.22 1.54 14.10
C SER A 147 -3.41 2.00 12.90
N GLU A 148 -3.35 3.31 12.69
CA GLU A 148 -2.45 3.93 11.71
C GLU A 148 -1.02 3.95 12.28
N ARG A 149 -0.05 3.65 11.41
CA ARG A 149 1.38 3.71 11.69
C ARG A 149 2.09 4.45 10.56
N SER A 150 3.33 4.85 10.84
CA SER A 150 4.22 5.37 9.83
C SER A 150 4.50 4.34 8.73
N ASP A 151 4.69 4.81 7.49
CA ASP A 151 4.88 3.97 6.31
C ASP A 151 6.10 3.04 6.40
N ASP A 152 7.12 3.39 7.21
CA ASP A 152 8.29 2.54 7.44
C ASP A 152 7.93 1.22 8.15
N VAL A 153 6.84 1.20 8.92
CA VAL A 153 6.35 -0.01 9.61
C VAL A 153 5.82 -1.04 8.61
N CYS A 154 5.09 -0.60 7.57
CA CYS A 154 4.56 -1.51 6.55
C CYS A 154 5.57 -1.86 5.46
N ARG A 155 6.72 -1.16 5.38
CA ARG A 155 7.71 -1.38 4.31
C ARG A 155 8.16 -2.84 4.16
N PRO A 156 8.46 -3.60 5.24
CA PRO A 156 8.78 -5.03 5.12
C PRO A 156 7.62 -5.84 4.53
N SER A 157 6.39 -5.61 4.99
CA SER A 157 5.16 -6.25 4.50
C SER A 157 4.95 -5.98 3.00
N THR A 158 5.08 -4.73 2.56
CA THR A 158 4.97 -4.35 1.14
C THR A 158 6.04 -5.02 0.27
N ARG A 159 7.27 -5.16 0.76
CA ARG A 159 8.34 -5.86 0.04
C ARG A 159 8.08 -7.36 -0.06
N ILE A 160 7.64 -7.98 1.02
CA ILE A 160 7.22 -9.39 1.04
C ILE A 160 6.09 -9.60 0.03
N GLY A 161 5.03 -8.79 0.06
CA GLY A 161 3.92 -8.90 -0.87
C GLY A 161 4.33 -8.75 -2.34
N ASN A 162 5.22 -7.80 -2.66
CA ASN A 162 5.77 -7.67 -4.01
C ASN A 162 6.60 -8.89 -4.45
N ARG A 163 7.40 -9.45 -3.54
CA ARG A 163 8.18 -10.67 -3.79
C ARG A 163 7.28 -11.87 -3.99
N VAL A 164 6.24 -12.02 -3.18
CA VAL A 164 5.24 -13.09 -3.31
C VAL A 164 4.51 -12.99 -4.65
N ARG A 165 4.11 -11.79 -5.08
CA ARG A 165 3.49 -11.59 -6.39
C ARG A 165 4.43 -12.00 -7.53
N LEU A 166 5.69 -11.60 -7.47
CA LEU A 166 6.69 -12.02 -8.43
C LEU A 166 6.93 -13.54 -8.39
N ALA A 167 7.01 -14.11 -7.20
CA ALA A 167 7.17 -15.54 -6.99
C ALA A 167 6.00 -16.33 -7.56
N LEU A 168 4.77 -15.86 -7.34
CA LEU A 168 3.55 -16.44 -7.87
C LEU A 168 3.57 -16.44 -9.41
N THR A 169 3.95 -15.31 -10.03
CA THR A 169 4.12 -15.24 -11.49
C THR A 169 5.17 -16.23 -11.99
N ARG A 170 6.32 -16.35 -11.31
CA ARG A 170 7.37 -17.29 -11.75
C ARG A 170 6.96 -18.75 -11.55
N PHE A 171 6.33 -19.07 -10.42
CA PHE A 171 5.81 -20.40 -10.12
C PHE A 171 4.70 -20.82 -11.08
N ALA A 172 3.85 -19.88 -11.51
CA ALA A 172 2.84 -20.12 -12.53
C ALA A 172 3.43 -20.46 -13.89
N ASN A 173 4.56 -19.86 -14.25
CA ASN A 173 5.23 -20.02 -15.55
C ASN A 173 6.30 -21.13 -15.59
N LEU A 174 6.46 -21.89 -14.49
CA LEU A 174 7.45 -22.95 -14.42
C LEU A 174 7.05 -24.15 -15.30
N ASN A 175 7.99 -24.84 -15.93
CA ASN A 175 7.65 -26.10 -16.59
C ASN A 175 7.32 -27.18 -15.55
N ASP A 176 6.50 -28.16 -15.91
CA ASP A 176 6.12 -29.24 -15.00
C ASP A 176 7.32 -30.08 -14.55
N GLU A 177 8.33 -30.24 -15.41
CA GLU A 177 9.60 -30.93 -15.12
C GLU A 177 10.42 -30.19 -14.04
N ASP A 178 10.25 -28.87 -13.96
CA ASP A 178 10.96 -28.00 -13.03
C ASP A 178 10.21 -27.82 -11.70
N LEU A 179 9.02 -28.42 -11.51
CA LEU A 179 8.24 -28.40 -10.27
C LEU A 179 8.84 -29.32 -9.18
N THR A 180 10.15 -29.25 -9.01
CA THR A 180 10.93 -29.91 -7.96
C THR A 180 11.41 -28.88 -6.95
N GLY A 181 11.88 -29.32 -5.78
CA GLY A 181 12.44 -28.39 -4.78
C GLY A 181 13.55 -27.50 -5.34
N ALA A 182 14.48 -28.06 -6.11
CA ALA A 182 15.57 -27.32 -6.73
C ALA A 182 15.10 -26.42 -7.88
N GLY A 183 14.22 -26.91 -8.77
CA GLY A 183 13.70 -26.12 -9.88
C GLY A 183 12.86 -24.92 -9.41
N VAL A 184 12.00 -25.12 -8.41
CA VAL A 184 11.24 -24.03 -7.77
C VAL A 184 12.19 -23.05 -7.09
N GLN A 185 13.19 -23.50 -6.33
CA GLN A 185 14.16 -22.61 -5.69
C GLN A 185 14.91 -21.74 -6.71
N ASN A 186 15.39 -22.34 -7.80
CA ASN A 186 16.12 -21.64 -8.85
C ASN A 186 15.26 -20.57 -9.54
N ALA A 187 13.97 -20.86 -9.75
CA ALA A 187 13.07 -19.89 -10.36
C ALA A 187 12.64 -18.76 -9.41
N LEU A 188 12.38 -19.09 -8.15
CA LEU A 188 11.94 -18.09 -7.18
C LEU A 188 13.07 -17.15 -6.74
N ASP A 189 14.30 -17.66 -6.60
CA ASP A 189 15.49 -16.86 -6.27
C ASP A 189 16.67 -17.13 -7.23
N PRO A 190 16.60 -16.67 -8.49
CA PRO A 190 17.64 -16.92 -9.49
C PRO A 190 18.95 -16.19 -9.17
N THR A 191 18.89 -15.18 -8.29
CA THR A 191 20.06 -14.38 -7.90
C THR A 191 20.77 -14.90 -6.65
N GLY A 192 20.22 -15.93 -6.00
CA GLY A 192 20.75 -16.47 -4.74
C GLY A 192 20.80 -15.45 -3.60
N ARG A 193 19.97 -14.41 -3.64
CA ARG A 193 19.96 -13.33 -2.63
C ARG A 193 19.23 -13.74 -1.35
N ARG A 194 18.70 -14.97 -1.29
CA ARG A 194 18.00 -15.61 -0.17
C ARG A 194 16.80 -14.82 0.33
N PHE A 195 16.10 -14.13 -0.58
CA PHE A 195 14.84 -13.46 -0.23
C PHE A 195 13.65 -14.41 -0.19
N ILE A 196 13.75 -15.52 -0.91
CA ILE A 196 12.76 -16.58 -0.96
C ILE A 196 13.51 -17.90 -0.76
N ASP A 197 13.10 -18.63 0.26
CA ASP A 197 13.67 -19.91 0.62
C ASP A 197 12.58 -20.98 0.56
N VAL A 198 12.73 -21.95 -0.34
CA VAL A 198 11.78 -23.03 -0.58
C VAL A 198 12.05 -24.13 0.44
N LYS A 199 11.11 -24.33 1.36
CA LYS A 199 11.24 -25.33 2.43
C LYS A 199 10.76 -26.70 2.00
N ASN A 200 9.67 -26.74 1.25
CA ASN A 200 9.09 -27.99 0.79
C ASN A 200 8.37 -27.79 -0.54
N VAL A 201 8.40 -28.81 -1.40
CA VAL A 201 7.58 -28.89 -2.61
C VAL A 201 6.95 -30.27 -2.61
N ALA A 202 5.62 -30.29 -2.53
CA ALA A 202 4.84 -31.51 -2.51
C ALA A 202 3.90 -31.55 -3.72
N ARG A 203 3.80 -32.72 -4.35
CA ARG A 203 2.83 -33.00 -5.39
C ARG A 203 1.75 -33.92 -4.82
N ALA A 204 0.51 -33.48 -4.90
CA ALA A 204 -0.67 -34.25 -4.48
C ALA A 204 -1.62 -34.31 -5.67
N GLY A 205 -1.67 -35.47 -6.34
CA GLY A 205 -2.45 -35.63 -7.57
C GLY A 205 -2.01 -34.68 -8.67
N ASP A 206 -2.95 -33.85 -9.12
CA ASP A 206 -2.79 -32.82 -10.15
C ASP A 206 -2.41 -31.45 -9.56
N MET A 207 -2.09 -31.36 -8.27
CA MET A 207 -1.71 -30.10 -7.61
C MET A 207 -0.28 -30.16 -7.09
N VAL A 208 0.48 -29.09 -7.32
CA VAL A 208 1.78 -28.86 -6.70
C VAL A 208 1.66 -27.73 -5.69
N THR A 209 2.19 -27.99 -4.49
CA THR A 209 2.23 -27.04 -3.38
C THR A 209 3.68 -26.79 -2.98
N ALA A 210 4.13 -25.54 -3.06
CA ALA A 210 5.42 -25.11 -2.55
C ALA A 210 5.24 -24.29 -1.26
N SER A 211 5.92 -24.68 -0.19
CA SER A 211 6.00 -23.92 1.06
C SER A 211 7.28 -23.09 1.04
N VAL A 212 7.14 -21.76 1.11
CA VAL A 212 8.24 -20.82 0.92
C VAL A 212 8.29 -19.80 2.04
N LEU A 213 9.49 -19.53 2.55
CA LEU A 213 9.75 -18.43 3.46
C LEU A 213 10.17 -17.21 2.64
N VAL A 214 9.39 -16.13 2.72
CA VAL A 214 9.70 -14.86 2.07
C VAL A 214 10.18 -13.87 3.12
N SER A 215 11.45 -13.48 3.02
CA SER A 215 12.13 -12.65 4.01
C SER A 215 12.31 -11.22 3.51
N SER A 216 12.42 -10.25 4.43
CA SER A 216 12.88 -8.88 4.19
C SER A 216 14.22 -8.64 4.91
N THR A 217 15.18 -8.01 4.21
CA THR A 217 16.50 -7.66 4.79
C THR A 217 16.42 -6.56 5.84
N GLU A 218 15.43 -5.69 5.73
CA GLU A 218 15.15 -4.68 6.75
C GLU A 218 14.32 -5.36 7.85
N ARG A 219 14.96 -5.57 9.02
CA ARG A 219 14.37 -6.05 10.28
C ARG A 219 14.13 -7.57 10.44
N ALA A 220 14.73 -8.42 9.59
CA ALA A 220 14.63 -9.89 9.71
C ALA A 220 13.18 -10.43 9.81
N VAL A 221 12.24 -9.72 9.17
CA VAL A 221 10.84 -10.16 9.11
C VAL A 221 10.72 -11.16 7.97
N GLY A 222 10.20 -12.35 8.28
CA GLY A 222 9.89 -13.39 7.31
C GLY A 222 8.43 -13.81 7.44
N GLN A 223 7.83 -14.16 6.31
CA GLN A 223 6.47 -14.68 6.26
C GLN A 223 6.46 -15.95 5.40
N CYS A 224 5.83 -16.99 5.95
CA CYS A 224 5.60 -18.22 5.23
C CYS A 224 4.43 -18.09 4.28
N TYR A 225 4.57 -18.67 3.09
CA TYR A 225 3.55 -18.73 2.07
C TYR A 225 3.44 -20.13 1.49
N ARG A 226 2.21 -20.54 1.22
CA ARG A 226 1.87 -21.73 0.46
C ARG A 226 1.49 -21.30 -0.94
N LEU A 227 2.33 -21.66 -1.92
CA LEU A 227 2.07 -21.47 -3.34
C LEU A 227 1.44 -22.75 -3.88
N THR A 228 0.25 -22.65 -4.47
CA THR A 228 -0.44 -23.81 -5.05
C THR A 228 -0.68 -23.58 -6.53
N ARG A 229 -0.48 -24.62 -7.33
CA ARG A 229 -0.69 -24.60 -8.78
C ARG A 229 -1.22 -25.97 -9.26
N PRO A 230 -2.21 -26.00 -10.16
CA PRO A 230 -2.56 -27.22 -10.88
C PRO A 230 -1.50 -27.56 -11.95
N VAL A 231 -1.28 -28.85 -12.16
CA VAL A 231 -0.37 -29.39 -13.18
C VAL A 231 -1.09 -29.62 -14.52
N ALA A 232 -2.42 -29.63 -14.53
CA ALA A 232 -3.18 -29.79 -15.77
C ALA A 232 -3.18 -28.51 -16.62
N ASP A 233 -2.97 -28.71 -17.92
CA ASP A 233 -2.89 -27.66 -18.94
C ASP A 233 -4.27 -27.01 -19.14
N GLY A 234 -4.38 -25.71 -18.88
CA GLY A 234 -5.59 -24.96 -19.26
C GLY A 234 -5.84 -23.67 -18.49
N ASP A 235 -5.48 -23.56 -17.21
CA ASP A 235 -5.74 -22.33 -16.48
C ASP A 235 -4.65 -21.96 -15.47
N GLN A 236 -3.63 -21.26 -15.98
CA GLN A 236 -2.60 -20.58 -15.17
C GLN A 236 -3.20 -19.57 -14.17
N ARG A 237 -4.53 -19.30 -14.22
CA ARG A 237 -5.25 -18.44 -13.26
C ARG A 237 -5.57 -19.12 -11.93
N ALA A 238 -5.42 -20.44 -11.81
CA ALA A 238 -5.67 -21.17 -10.57
C ALA A 238 -4.46 -21.21 -9.61
N VAL A 239 -3.43 -20.39 -9.87
CA VAL A 239 -2.27 -20.31 -8.98
C VAL A 239 -2.58 -19.36 -7.82
N ALA A 240 -2.38 -19.83 -6.59
CA ALA A 240 -2.64 -19.04 -5.38
C ALA A 240 -1.40 -18.94 -4.50
N ALA A 241 -1.25 -17.79 -3.83
CA ALA A 241 -0.33 -17.60 -2.72
C ALA A 241 -1.14 -17.27 -1.47
N VAL A 242 -1.06 -18.13 -0.47
CA VAL A 242 -1.75 -17.95 0.82
C VAL A 242 -0.70 -17.87 1.92
N PRO A 243 -0.70 -16.83 2.78
CA PRO A 243 0.17 -16.81 3.94
C PRO A 243 -0.10 -18.01 4.86
N ALA A 244 0.95 -18.60 5.42
CA ALA A 244 0.91 -19.66 6.41
C ALA A 244 1.74 -19.26 7.64
N LEU A 245 1.44 -19.82 8.80
CA LEU A 245 2.21 -19.55 10.03
C LEU A 245 3.55 -20.27 10.02
N SER A 246 3.62 -21.42 9.34
CA SER A 246 4.83 -22.21 9.21
C SER A 246 5.12 -22.60 7.77
N CYS A 247 6.42 -22.74 7.52
CA CYS A 247 7.03 -23.42 6.41
C CYS A 247 7.67 -24.70 6.98
#